data_AF-A0A958NNG4-F1
#
_entry.id   AF-A0A958NNG4-F1
#
_cell.length_a   1.000
_cell.length_b   1.000
_cell.length_c   1.000
_cell.angle_alpha   90.00
_cell.angle_beta   90.00
_cell.angle_gamma   90.00
#
_symmetry.space_group_name_H-M   'P 1'
#
loop_
_entity.id
_entity.type
_entity.pdbx_description
1 polymer ?
#
loop_
_entity_poly.entity_id
_entity_poly.type
_entity_poly.pdbx_seq_one_letter_code
_entity_poly.pdbx_strand_id
1 'polypeptide(L)'
;LLWIIPFVFIQLIFNFGLSMLVSVVGVYFKDLQNILAFALRIGFYLSPALYELTSIPEQYRQLYLFLNPFASLFHNCKNILVHGTAPDLSILIYLGYALLFFLLGVYLITKQNNKIPKLL
;
A
#
# COMPACT_ATOMS: atom_id res chain seq x y z
N LEU A 1 17.89 -12.72 1.47
CA LEU A 1 18.18 -11.33 1.88
C LEU A 1 18.28 -10.31 0.74
N LEU A 2 18.91 -10.60 -0.41
CA LEU A 2 19.02 -9.63 -1.52
C LEU A 2 17.67 -9.05 -2.00
N TRP A 3 16.59 -9.83 -1.92
CA TRP A 3 15.23 -9.42 -2.29
C TRP A 3 14.59 -8.35 -1.38
N ILE A 4 15.17 -8.03 -0.23
CA ILE A 4 14.69 -6.96 0.66
C ILE A 4 14.83 -5.60 -0.03
N ILE A 5 15.95 -5.37 -0.73
CA ILE A 5 16.24 -4.09 -1.37
C ILE A 5 15.14 -3.71 -2.37
N PRO A 6 14.81 -4.52 -3.40
CA PRO A 6 13.74 -4.18 -4.33
C PRO A 6 12.37 -4.09 -3.65
N PHE A 7 12.10 -4.94 -2.66
CA PHE A 7 10.84 -4.89 -1.91
C PHE A 7 10.65 -3.56 -1.17
N VAL A 8 11.69 -3.07 -0.48
CA VAL A 8 11.66 -1.78 0.22
C VAL A 8 11.49 -0.62 -0.76
N PHE A 9 12.11 -0.67 -1.94
CA PHE A 9 11.89 0.35 -2.97
C PHE A 9 10.42 0.42 -3.42
N ILE A 10 9.78 -0.72 -3.67
CA ILE A 10 8.36 -0.75 -4.05
C ILE A 10 7.49 -0.23 -2.90
N GLN A 11 7.80 -0.63 -1.66
CA GLN A 11 7.12 -0.14 -0.46
C GLN A 11 7.21 1.38 -0.32
N LEU A 12 8.39 1.97 -0.59
CA LEU A 12 8.58 3.41 -0.54
C LEU A 12 7.71 4.11 -1.58
N ILE A 13 7.71 3.64 -2.83
CA ILE A 13 6.87 4.22 -3.90
C ILE A 13 5.39 4.22 -3.49
N PHE A 14 4.91 3.10 -2.95
CA PHE A 14 3.54 2.98 -2.45
C PHE A 14 3.25 3.98 -1.32
N ASN A 15 4.14 4.05 -0.32
CA ASN A 15 3.98 4.97 0.82
C ASN A 15 4.03 6.45 0.38
N PHE A 16 4.88 6.79 -0.58
CA PHE A 16 4.91 8.14 -1.17
C PHE A 16 3.60 8.47 -1.87
N GLY A 17 3.08 7.56 -2.71
CA GLY A 17 1.80 7.75 -3.39
C GLY A 17 0.63 7.92 -2.41
N LEU A 18 0.59 7.08 -1.37
CA LEU A 18 -0.44 7.16 -0.34
C LEU A 18 -0.33 8.46 0.48
N SER A 19 0.89 8.86 0.85
CA SER A 19 1.14 10.11 1.59
C SER A 19 0.71 11.34 0.79
N MET A 20 0.97 11.35 -0.53
CA MET A 20 0.51 12.41 -1.42
C MET A 20 -1.02 12.52 -1.45
N LEU A 21 -1.73 11.39 -1.53
CA LEU A 21 -3.19 11.36 -1.49
C LEU A 21 -3.74 11.85 -0.14
N VAL A 22 -3.13 11.39 0.94
CA VAL A 22 -3.48 11.82 2.31
C VAL A 22 -3.25 13.32 2.48
N SER A 23 -2.15 13.85 1.96
CA SER A 23 -1.82 15.29 2.05
C SER A 23 -2.89 16.15 1.38
N VAL A 24 -3.31 15.77 0.15
CA VAL A 24 -4.38 16.44 -0.59
C VAL A 24 -5.69 16.47 0.21
N VAL A 25 -6.08 15.35 0.83
CA VAL A 25 -7.31 15.25 1.64
C VAL A 25 -7.15 15.97 2.98
N GLY A 26 -5.97 15.94 3.58
CA GLY A 26 -5.67 16.51 4.89
C GLY A 26 -5.80 18.02 4.95
N VAL A 27 -5.64 18.72 3.81
CA VAL A 27 -5.92 20.16 3.71
C VAL A 27 -7.39 20.48 3.99
N TYR A 28 -8.31 19.58 3.66
CA TYR A 28 -9.76 19.77 3.83
C TYR A 28 -10.28 19.24 5.17
N PHE A 29 -9.63 18.22 5.74
CA PHE A 29 -10.10 17.53 6.94
C PHE A 29 -9.07 17.59 8.08
N LYS A 30 -9.34 18.41 9.10
CA LYS A 30 -8.49 18.52 10.31
C LYS A 30 -8.36 17.20 11.09
N ASP A 31 -9.39 16.36 11.09
CA ASP A 31 -9.43 15.10 11.85
C ASP A 31 -8.94 13.88 11.06
N LEU A 32 -8.34 14.09 9.89
CA LEU A 32 -7.90 13.00 9.02
C LEU A 32 -6.87 12.09 9.71
N GLN A 33 -6.04 12.64 10.61
CA GLN A 33 -5.01 11.87 11.31
C GLN A 33 -5.60 10.74 12.17
N ASN A 34 -6.68 11.00 12.91
CA ASN A 34 -7.36 9.97 13.72
C ASN A 34 -8.06 8.94 12.83
N ILE A 35 -8.70 9.39 11.75
CA ILE A 35 -9.38 8.51 10.80
C ILE A 35 -8.37 7.55 10.14
N LEU A 36 -7.21 8.07 9.72
CA LEU A 36 -6.15 7.27 9.11
C LEU A 36 -5.55 6.27 10.09
N ALA A 37 -5.32 6.66 11.34
CA ALA A 37 -4.83 5.75 12.37
C ALA A 37 -5.78 4.56 12.57
N PHE A 38 -7.10 4.83 12.61
CA PHE A 38 -8.11 3.79 12.72
C PHE A 38 -8.19 2.92 11.46
N ALA A 39 -8.15 3.53 10.27
CA ALA A 39 -8.20 2.83 8.99
C ALA A 39 -6.99 1.91 8.79
N LEU A 40 -5.78 2.37 9.12
CA LEU A 40 -4.57 1.56 9.08
C LEU A 40 -4.64 0.37 10.04
N ARG A 41 -5.21 0.58 11.24
CA ARG A 41 -5.40 -0.49 12.22
C ARG A 41 -6.37 -1.56 11.71
N ILE A 42 -7.50 -1.15 11.12
CA ILE A 42 -8.44 -2.07 10.47
C ILE A 42 -7.77 -2.80 9.30
N GLY A 43 -7.03 -2.08 8.44
CA GLY A 43 -6.31 -2.67 7.32
C GLY A 43 -5.28 -3.71 7.77
N PHE A 44 -4.59 -3.45 8.87
CA PHE A 44 -3.67 -4.41 9.49
C PHE A 44 -4.39 -5.68 9.95
N TYR A 45 -5.51 -5.56 10.66
CA TYR A 45 -6.32 -6.72 11.10
C TYR A 45 -6.93 -7.51 9.94
N LEU A 46 -7.31 -6.83 8.86
CA LEU A 46 -7.83 -7.45 7.65
C LEU A 46 -6.76 -8.08 6.77
N SER A 47 -5.48 -7.91 7.09
CA SER A 47 -4.36 -8.46 6.33
C SER A 47 -3.81 -9.74 6.99
N PRO A 48 -3.16 -10.63 6.24
CA PRO A 48 -2.53 -11.85 6.75
C PRO A 48 -1.22 -11.52 7.52
N ALA A 49 -1.19 -10.39 8.23
CA ALA A 49 -0.13 -10.09 9.20
C ALA A 49 -0.27 -10.96 10.46
N LEU A 50 -1.50 -11.34 10.82
CA LEU A 50 -1.81 -12.10 12.04
C LEU A 50 -2.08 -13.59 11.82
N TYR A 51 -2.33 -14.02 10.59
CA TYR A 51 -2.64 -15.40 10.25
C TYR A 51 -1.92 -15.85 8.99
N GLU A 52 -1.60 -17.13 8.92
CA GLU A 52 -0.97 -17.71 7.74
C GLU A 52 -1.99 -17.83 6.59
N LEU A 53 -1.51 -17.63 5.36
CA LEU A 53 -2.35 -17.80 4.17
C LEU A 53 -2.92 -19.21 4.01
N THR A 54 -2.32 -20.20 4.68
CA THR A 54 -2.80 -21.59 4.76
C THR A 54 -4.16 -21.71 5.44
N SER A 55 -4.54 -20.76 6.31
CA SER A 55 -5.86 -20.71 6.95
C SER A 55 -7.00 -20.33 5.98
N ILE A 56 -6.68 -19.80 4.80
CA ILE A 56 -7.65 -19.47 3.76
C ILE A 56 -7.74 -20.65 2.77
N PRO A 57 -8.95 -21.07 2.36
CA PRO A 57 -9.11 -22.09 1.32
C PRO A 57 -8.35 -21.73 0.05
N GLU A 58 -7.71 -22.72 -0.60
CA GLU A 58 -6.82 -22.50 -1.76
C GLU A 58 -7.47 -21.70 -2.89
N GLN A 59 -8.76 -21.95 -3.11
CA GLN A 59 -9.57 -21.31 -4.14
C GLN A 59 -9.66 -19.79 -3.99
N TYR A 60 -9.57 -19.29 -2.75
CA TYR A 60 -9.71 -17.87 -2.43
C TYR A 60 -8.39 -17.18 -2.09
N ARG A 61 -7.29 -17.93 -1.87
CA ARG A 61 -5.98 -17.34 -1.52
C ARG A 61 -5.49 -16.35 -2.56
N GLN A 62 -5.54 -16.74 -3.84
CA GLN A 62 -5.11 -15.87 -4.92
C GLN A 62 -5.99 -14.64 -4.99
N LEU A 63 -7.31 -14.80 -5.07
CA LEU A 63 -8.25 -13.68 -5.14
C LEU A 63 -8.07 -12.69 -3.98
N TYR A 64 -7.84 -13.20 -2.77
CA TYR A 64 -7.60 -12.39 -1.57
C TYR A 64 -6.27 -11.60 -1.66
N LEU A 65 -5.20 -12.22 -2.16
CA LEU A 65 -3.91 -11.56 -2.43
C LEU A 65 -4.00 -10.53 -3.58
N PHE A 66 -4.84 -10.80 -4.59
CA PHE A 66 -5.08 -9.88 -5.71
C PHE A 66 -5.88 -8.65 -5.29
N LEU A 67 -6.93 -8.83 -4.46
CA LEU A 67 -7.85 -7.76 -4.10
C LEU A 67 -7.26 -6.80 -3.05
N ASN A 68 -6.41 -7.31 -2.15
CA ASN A 68 -5.89 -6.53 -1.04
C ASN A 68 -4.37 -6.28 -1.16
N PRO A 69 -3.93 -5.05 -1.50
CA PRO A 69 -2.50 -4.73 -1.64
C PRO A 69 -1.74 -4.90 -0.31
N PHE A 70 -2.38 -4.71 0.84
CA PHE A 70 -1.76 -4.98 2.14
C PHE A 70 -1.51 -6.47 2.35
N ALA A 71 -2.37 -7.34 1.81
CA ALA A 71 -2.16 -8.78 1.92
C ALA A 71 -0.93 -9.25 1.16
N SER A 72 -0.73 -8.76 -0.07
CA SER A 72 0.48 -9.02 -0.85
C SER A 72 1.73 -8.47 -0.18
N LEU A 73 1.66 -7.27 0.41
CA LEU A 73 2.76 -6.65 1.16
C LEU A 73 3.21 -7.55 2.32
N PHE A 74 2.32 -7.92 3.23
CA PHE A 74 2.69 -8.71 4.41
C PHE A 74 3.14 -10.12 4.05
N HIS A 75 2.52 -10.73 3.04
CA HIS A 75 2.93 -12.06 2.56
C HIS A 75 4.37 -12.06 2.03
N ASN A 76 4.68 -11.15 1.10
CA ASN A 76 6.01 -11.07 0.53
C ASN A 76 7.06 -10.63 1.57
N CYS A 77 6.67 -9.75 2.50
CA CYS A 77 7.51 -9.37 3.65
C CYS A 77 7.89 -10.60 4.50
N LYS A 78 6.91 -11.44 4.87
CA LYS A 78 7.16 -12.68 5.63
C LYS A 78 8.01 -13.67 4.83
N ASN A 79 7.74 -13.88 3.54
CA ASN A 79 8.52 -14.79 2.69
C ASN A 79 9.99 -14.37 2.59
N ILE A 80 10.25 -13.08 2.40
CA ILE A 80 11.61 -12.54 2.23
C ILE A 80 12.39 -12.54 3.56
N LEU A 81 11.76 -12.12 4.66
CA LEU A 81 12.42 -11.96 5.96
C LEU A 81 12.53 -13.26 6.75
N VAL A 82 11.46 -14.07 6.77
CA VAL A 82 11.39 -15.29 7.59
C VAL A 82 11.87 -16.51 6.82
N HIS A 83 11.40 -16.68 5.58
CA HIS A 83 11.72 -17.87 4.78
C HIS A 83 12.93 -17.67 3.86
N GLY A 84 13.38 -16.43 3.65
CA GLY A 84 14.50 -16.11 2.77
C GLY A 84 14.24 -16.43 1.29
N THR A 85 12.99 -16.74 0.93
CA THR A 85 12.59 -17.14 -0.42
C THR A 85 12.36 -15.93 -1.32
N ALA A 86 12.37 -16.16 -2.64
CA ALA A 86 12.01 -15.12 -3.60
C ALA A 86 10.53 -14.69 -3.39
N PRO A 87 10.21 -13.40 -3.62
CA PRO A 87 8.84 -12.94 -3.61
C PRO A 87 8.01 -13.64 -4.69
N ASP A 88 6.73 -13.85 -4.40
CA ASP A 88 5.80 -14.50 -5.30
C ASP A 88 5.38 -13.53 -6.42
N LEU A 89 4.74 -14.03 -7.49
CA LEU A 89 4.13 -13.25 -8.58
C LEU A 89 3.17 -12.16 -8.06
N SER A 90 2.65 -12.33 -6.84
CA SER A 90 1.84 -11.33 -6.15
C SER A 90 2.54 -9.97 -5.98
N ILE A 91 3.88 -9.90 -6.05
CA ILE A 91 4.63 -8.65 -5.97
C ILE A 91 4.43 -7.76 -7.21
N LEU A 92 4.15 -8.34 -8.39
CA LEU A 92 3.84 -7.55 -9.60
C LEU A 92 2.53 -6.78 -9.44
N ILE A 93 1.54 -7.41 -8.81
CA ILE A 93 0.26 -6.77 -8.50
C ILE A 93 0.48 -5.62 -7.52
N TYR A 94 1.28 -5.87 -6.48
CA TYR A 94 1.61 -4.86 -5.49
C TYR A 94 2.35 -3.66 -6.12
N LEU A 95 3.28 -3.93 -7.04
CA LEU A 95 3.95 -2.89 -7.83
C LEU A 95 2.95 -2.11 -8.71
N GLY A 96 1.97 -2.79 -9.32
CA GLY A 96 0.88 -2.15 -10.05
C GLY A 96 0.08 -1.18 -9.18
N TYR A 97 -0.29 -1.59 -7.96
CA TYR A 97 -0.94 -0.71 -6.99
C TYR A 97 -0.02 0.46 -6.59
N ALA A 98 1.25 0.20 -6.28
CA ALA A 98 2.23 1.24 -5.91
C ALA A 98 2.33 2.33 -6.98
N LEU A 99 2.46 1.93 -8.25
CA LEU A 99 2.49 2.87 -9.38
C LEU A 99 1.15 3.61 -9.55
N LEU A 100 0.02 2.92 -9.41
CA LEU A 100 -1.30 3.52 -9.52
C LEU A 100 -1.50 4.61 -8.45
N PHE A 101 -1.23 4.29 -7.18
CA PHE A 101 -1.34 5.25 -6.08
C PHE A 101 -0.36 6.42 -6.23
N PHE A 102 0.86 6.14 -6.70
CA PHE A 102 1.85 7.19 -6.97
C PHE A 102 1.41 8.14 -8.08
N LEU A 103 0.98 7.61 -9.23
CA LEU A 103 0.49 8.42 -10.36
C LEU A 103 -0.75 9.22 -9.99
N LEU A 104 -1.69 8.62 -9.25
CA LEU A 104 -2.87 9.33 -8.74
C LEU A 104 -2.49 10.44 -7.76
N GLY A 105 -1.54 10.17 -6.85
CA GLY A 105 -1.03 11.16 -5.91
C GLY A 105 -0.43 12.37 -6.63
N VAL A 106 0.45 12.12 -7.60
CA VAL A 106 1.07 13.18 -8.43
C VAL A 106 0.01 13.94 -9.22
N TYR A 107 -0.94 13.25 -9.85
CA TYR A 107 -2.03 13.88 -10.61
C TYR A 107 -2.90 14.79 -9.74
N LEU A 108 -3.27 14.36 -8.52
CA LEU A 108 -4.09 15.18 -7.63
C LEU A 108 -3.33 16.38 -7.08
N ILE A 109 -2.06 16.23 -6.69
CA ILE A 109 -1.23 17.34 -6.22
C ILE A 109 -1.06 18.38 -7.32
N THR A 110 -0.72 17.97 -8.54
CA THR A 110 -0.54 18.89 -9.68
C THR A 110 -1.85 19.61 -10.04
N LYS A 111 -2.99 18.90 -10.01
CA LYS A 111 -4.32 19.51 -10.19
C LYS A 111 -4.66 20.53 -9.10
N GLN A 112 -4.27 20.26 -7.85
CA GLN A 112 -4.51 21.18 -6.74
C GLN A 112 -3.56 22.38 -6.79
N ASN A 113 -2.30 22.17 -7.19
CA ASN A 113 -1.31 23.23 -7.38
C ASN A 113 -1.78 24.26 -8.42
N ASN A 114 -2.46 23.83 -9.49
CA ASN A 114 -3.05 24.75 -10.48
C ASN A 114 -4.24 25.58 -9.96
N LYS A 115 -4.82 25.23 -8.80
CA LYS A 115 -5.92 25.99 -8.18
C LYS A 115 -5.45 27.00 -7.13
N ILE A 116 -4.23 26.86 -6.61
CA ILE A 116 -3.63 27.73 -5.59
C ILE A 116 -3.15 29.11 -6.11
N PRO A 117 -2.88 29.40 -7.42
CA PRO A 117 -2.41 30.73 -7.83
C PRO A 117 -3.46 31.84 -7.77
N LYS A 118 -4.69 31.58 -7.29
CA LYS A 118 -5.81 32.54 -7.31
C LYS A 118 -6.22 33.05 -5.92
N LEU A 119 -5.47 32.74 -4.86
CA LEU A 119 -5.77 33.15 -3.48
C LEU A 119 -4.62 33.94 -2.80
N LEU A 120 -3.59 34.31 -3.56
CA LEU A 120 -2.58 35.31 -3.20
C LEU A 120 -2.67 36.45 -4.23
#